data_AF-A0A3M6YXD5-F1
#
_entry.id   AF-A0A3M6YXD5-F1
#
_cell.length_a   1.000
_cell.length_b   1.000
_cell.length_c   1.000
_cell.angle_alpha   90.00
_cell.angle_beta   90.00
_cell.angle_gamma   90.00
#
_symmetry.space_group_name_H-M   'P 1'
#
loop_
_entity.id
_entity.type
_entity.pdbx_description
1 polymer ?
#
loop_
_entity_poly.entity_id
_entity_poly.type
_entity_poly.pdbx_seq_one_letter_code
_entity_poly.pdbx_strand_id
1 'polypeptide(L)'
;MHATTYAHSLLNSSANAAKPAAMTIDNAMRKKTVPASYSMSKHAKREMKQDSRLLDLPPELRNNIYTYALATDDVIQIPASGKPTRPPLLQVCQQITDDATLLYYSCNSFNISAGKRLKIFRPWILSLEEKERKCLGPVTVTRDVSGKTATMVAELTTAIQQTENREKQAEVLGVVRQRELEDVHASHQVLTALSVLGLDPERVHFDPPPGPDARTMIAQMFPLQVEKLDEALLRYVERLLNGLWVDFMRRNKAGLLSGNHDSSVRLSCESVAGLRSEGYTDREIFGRLTRVRREGVE
;
A
#
# COMPACT_ATOMS: atom_id res chain seq x y z
N MET A 1 2.25 -52.87 41.32
CA MET A 1 0.92 -53.52 41.29
C MET A 1 -0.15 -52.45 41.37
N HIS A 2 -0.74 -52.07 40.23
CA HIS A 2 -2.13 -51.67 40.10
C HIS A 2 -2.42 -51.59 38.60
N ALA A 3 -3.25 -52.53 38.15
CA ALA A 3 -3.72 -52.64 36.78
C ALA A 3 -4.99 -51.79 36.64
N THR A 4 -5.10 -51.04 35.54
CA THR A 4 -6.37 -50.47 35.12
C THR A 4 -6.54 -50.64 33.61
N THR A 5 -7.29 -51.69 33.31
CA THR A 5 -7.98 -52.01 32.06
C THR A 5 -8.93 -50.88 31.67
N TYR A 6 -8.90 -50.40 30.43
CA TYR A 6 -10.10 -49.88 29.77
C TYR A 6 -10.13 -50.27 28.30
N ALA A 7 -11.26 -50.86 27.95
CA ALA A 7 -11.58 -51.48 26.68
C ALA A 7 -12.49 -50.58 25.83
N HIS A 8 -12.30 -50.70 24.52
CA HIS A 8 -13.29 -50.77 23.45
C HIS A 8 -14.24 -49.61 23.11
N SER A 9 -14.11 -49.23 21.83
CA SER A 9 -15.17 -49.00 20.81
C SER A 9 -15.99 -47.71 20.89
N LEU A 10 -16.00 -46.95 19.78
CA LEU A 10 -17.06 -47.02 18.77
C LEU A 10 -16.67 -46.23 17.52
N LEU A 11 -16.69 -46.95 16.39
CA LEU A 11 -16.66 -46.45 15.03
C LEU A 11 -17.98 -45.72 14.75
N ASN A 12 -17.93 -44.45 14.33
CA ASN A 12 -19.05 -43.78 13.66
C ASN A 12 -18.63 -43.41 12.24
N SER A 13 -18.86 -44.34 11.31
CA SER A 13 -18.98 -44.07 9.89
C SER A 13 -20.32 -43.38 9.63
N SER A 14 -20.30 -42.07 9.38
CA SER A 14 -21.45 -41.36 8.82
C SER A 14 -21.17 -41.05 7.35
N ALA A 15 -21.71 -41.89 6.48
CA ALA A 15 -21.77 -41.66 5.05
C ALA A 15 -22.85 -40.61 4.75
N ASN A 16 -22.43 -39.37 4.49
CA ASN A 16 -23.31 -38.36 3.93
C ASN A 16 -23.24 -38.44 2.40
N ALA A 17 -24.31 -39.00 1.83
CA ALA A 17 -24.59 -39.01 0.40
C ALA A 17 -24.78 -37.58 -0.12
N ALA A 18 -23.83 -37.12 -0.93
CA ALA A 18 -23.92 -35.86 -1.65
C ALA A 18 -24.94 -35.99 -2.80
N LYS A 19 -26.07 -35.29 -2.66
CA LYS A 19 -27.01 -35.01 -3.76
C LYS A 19 -26.35 -34.03 -4.74
N PRO A 20 -26.22 -34.34 -6.04
CA PRO A 20 -25.85 -33.35 -7.03
C PRO A 20 -27.07 -32.46 -7.32
N ALA A 21 -27.10 -31.28 -6.70
CA ALA A 21 -28.02 -30.21 -7.12
C ALA A 21 -27.48 -29.62 -8.43
N ALA A 22 -28.06 -30.07 -9.56
CA ALA A 22 -27.92 -29.42 -10.85
C ALA A 22 -28.50 -28.00 -10.74
N MET A 23 -27.63 -27.03 -10.48
CA MET A 23 -27.97 -25.62 -10.43
C MET A 23 -27.85 -25.06 -11.84
N THR A 24 -28.96 -25.11 -12.58
CA THR A 24 -29.13 -24.44 -13.87
C THR A 24 -29.06 -22.93 -13.62
N ILE A 25 -27.90 -22.32 -13.88
CA ILE A 25 -27.74 -20.87 -13.89
C ILE A 25 -28.23 -20.39 -15.26
N ASP A 26 -29.53 -20.13 -15.36
CA ASP A 26 -30.10 -19.36 -16.45
C ASP A 26 -29.56 -17.93 -16.35
N ASN A 27 -28.45 -17.69 -17.06
CA ASN A 27 -27.89 -16.38 -17.30
C ASN A 27 -28.87 -15.60 -18.19
N ALA A 28 -29.89 -15.03 -17.57
CA ALA A 28 -30.75 -14.04 -18.16
C ALA A 28 -29.92 -12.78 -18.46
N MET A 29 -29.29 -12.77 -19.63
CA MET A 29 -28.73 -11.58 -20.27
C MET A 29 -29.85 -10.54 -20.45
N ARG A 30 -30.08 -9.73 -19.42
CA ARG A 30 -30.78 -8.46 -19.55
C ARG A 30 -29.88 -7.55 -20.38
N LYS A 31 -30.01 -7.63 -21.70
CA LYS A 31 -29.59 -6.58 -22.63
C LYS A 31 -30.26 -5.30 -22.16
N LYS A 32 -29.54 -4.49 -21.38
CA LYS A 32 -29.88 -3.09 -21.14
C LYS A 32 -29.71 -2.39 -22.49
N THR A 33 -30.80 -2.32 -23.25
CA THR A 33 -30.93 -1.44 -24.39
C THR A 33 -30.77 -0.02 -23.87
N VAL A 34 -29.54 0.51 -23.96
CA VAL A 34 -29.26 1.90 -23.63
C VAL A 34 -29.97 2.74 -24.68
N PRO A 35 -30.85 3.69 -24.31
CA PRO A 35 -31.52 4.54 -25.28
C PRO A 35 -30.48 5.35 -26.04
N ALA A 36 -30.46 5.15 -27.36
CA ALA A 36 -29.71 5.95 -28.32
C ALA A 36 -30.35 7.34 -28.43
N SER A 37 -30.15 8.18 -27.41
CA SER A 37 -30.33 9.63 -27.51
C SER A 37 -29.15 10.32 -26.85
N TYR A 38 -27.96 10.06 -27.41
CA TYR A 38 -26.82 10.96 -27.26
C TYR A 38 -27.18 12.26 -28.01
N SER A 39 -27.99 13.08 -27.35
CA SER A 39 -28.19 14.47 -27.71
C SER A 39 -26.80 15.10 -27.63
N MET A 40 -26.19 15.29 -28.81
CA MET A 40 -25.08 16.20 -29.02
C MET A 40 -25.60 17.59 -28.67
N SER A 41 -25.76 17.84 -27.37
CA SER A 41 -26.12 19.14 -26.86
C SER A 41 -25.00 20.03 -27.38
N LYS A 42 -25.38 20.92 -28.30
CA LYS A 42 -24.54 22.00 -28.80
C LYS A 42 -24.11 22.77 -27.56
N HIS A 43 -23.03 22.34 -26.91
CA HIS A 43 -22.25 23.15 -26.01
C HIS A 43 -21.65 24.21 -26.91
N ALA A 44 -22.47 25.21 -27.24
CA ALA A 44 -22.01 26.48 -27.72
C ALA A 44 -20.87 26.83 -26.78
N LYS A 45 -19.66 26.86 -27.35
CA LYS A 45 -18.41 27.19 -26.67
C LYS A 45 -18.64 28.58 -26.09
N ARG A 46 -19.18 28.64 -24.87
CA ARG A 46 -19.34 29.88 -24.14
C ARG A 46 -17.90 30.27 -23.88
N GLU A 47 -17.37 31.16 -24.70
CA GLU A 47 -16.17 31.91 -24.40
C GLU A 47 -16.47 32.66 -23.11
N MET A 48 -16.22 31.99 -21.99
CA MET A 48 -16.13 32.65 -20.71
C MET A 48 -14.92 33.57 -20.85
N LYS A 49 -15.18 34.87 -20.96
CA LYS A 49 -14.14 35.88 -20.83
C LYS A 49 -13.53 35.68 -19.44
N GLN A 50 -12.40 35.00 -19.39
CA GLN A 50 -11.65 34.86 -18.15
C GLN A 50 -10.82 36.12 -18.01
N ASP A 51 -11.18 37.00 -17.07
CA ASP A 51 -10.48 38.27 -16.81
C ASP A 51 -9.11 38.07 -16.12
N SER A 52 -8.52 36.88 -16.22
CA SER A 52 -7.26 36.54 -15.58
C SER A 52 -6.09 36.87 -16.50
N ARG A 53 -5.36 37.95 -16.18
CA ARG A 53 -4.11 38.33 -16.87
C ARG A 53 -3.04 37.24 -16.87
N LEU A 54 -3.12 36.28 -15.94
CA LEU A 54 -2.21 35.14 -15.90
C LEU A 54 -2.39 34.22 -17.11
N LEU A 55 -3.62 34.10 -17.64
CA LEU A 55 -3.93 33.23 -18.76
C LEU A 55 -3.65 33.87 -20.13
N ASP A 56 -3.47 35.18 -20.16
CA ASP A 56 -2.98 35.92 -21.32
C ASP A 56 -1.48 35.66 -21.59
N LEU A 57 -0.76 35.12 -20.59
CA LEU A 57 0.65 34.78 -20.74
C LEU A 57 0.82 33.51 -21.61
N PRO A 58 1.90 33.43 -22.41
CA PRO A 58 2.33 32.20 -23.07
C PRO A 58 2.47 31.04 -22.07
N PRO A 59 2.18 29.80 -22.50
CA PRO A 59 2.21 28.62 -21.62
C PRO A 59 3.57 28.41 -20.95
N GLU A 60 4.68 28.79 -21.59
CA GLU A 60 6.03 28.70 -21.03
C GLU A 60 6.18 29.58 -19.78
N LEU A 61 5.70 30.82 -19.86
CA LEU A 61 5.73 31.74 -18.71
C LEU A 61 4.78 31.29 -17.61
N ARG A 62 3.60 30.75 -17.96
CA ARG A 62 2.68 30.18 -16.96
C ARG A 62 3.31 29.00 -16.23
N ASN A 63 3.92 28.08 -16.96
CA ASN A 63 4.61 26.93 -16.36
C ASN A 63 5.73 27.37 -15.42
N ASN A 64 6.55 28.37 -15.80
CA ASN A 64 7.56 28.94 -14.91
C ASN A 64 6.93 29.48 -13.61
N ILE A 65 5.85 30.27 -13.72
CA ILE A 65 5.14 30.82 -12.56
C ILE A 65 4.58 29.68 -11.69
N TYR A 66 3.95 28.68 -12.30
CA TYR A 66 3.39 27.52 -11.58
C TYR A 66 4.48 26.72 -10.87
N THR A 67 5.62 26.47 -11.52
CA THR A 67 6.76 25.78 -10.91
C THR A 67 7.27 26.54 -9.69
N TYR A 68 7.50 27.86 -9.79
CA TYR A 68 7.91 28.66 -8.64
C TYR A 68 6.87 28.69 -7.50
N ALA A 69 5.58 28.61 -7.84
CA ALA A 69 4.50 28.67 -6.85
C ALA A 69 4.17 27.31 -6.21
N LEU A 70 4.42 26.20 -6.91
CA LEU A 70 3.99 24.85 -6.51
C LEU A 70 5.13 23.95 -6.08
N ALA A 71 6.36 24.18 -6.55
CA ALA A 71 7.51 23.42 -6.11
C ALA A 71 7.90 23.85 -4.69
N THR A 72 8.04 22.87 -3.82
CA THR A 72 8.56 23.04 -2.47
C THR A 72 9.76 22.13 -2.28
N ASP A 73 10.79 22.64 -1.61
CA ASP A 73 11.94 21.83 -1.19
C ASP A 73 11.55 20.87 -0.07
N ASP A 74 10.54 21.24 0.74
CA ASP A 74 10.01 20.39 1.80
C ASP A 74 9.23 19.19 1.26
N VAL A 75 9.41 18.04 1.91
CA VAL A 75 8.69 16.81 1.55
C VAL A 75 7.24 16.90 2.00
N ILE A 76 6.32 16.78 1.05
CA ILE A 76 4.88 16.88 1.29
C ILE A 76 4.37 15.63 2.01
N GLN A 77 3.86 15.82 3.23
CA GLN A 77 3.31 14.73 4.03
C GLN A 77 1.90 14.37 3.57
N ILE A 78 1.70 13.10 3.20
CA ILE A 78 0.36 12.58 2.88
C ILE A 78 -0.38 12.25 4.18
N PRO A 79 -1.53 12.89 4.44
CA PRO A 79 -2.27 12.64 5.67
C PRO A 79 -2.86 11.22 5.69
N ALA A 80 -3.22 10.73 6.87
CA ALA A 80 -3.82 9.40 7.03
C ALA A 80 -5.15 9.21 6.27
N SER A 81 -5.82 10.29 5.87
CA SER A 81 -6.99 10.26 4.99
C SER A 81 -6.66 9.85 3.55
N GLY A 82 -5.38 9.86 3.16
CA GLY A 82 -4.91 9.62 1.80
C GLY A 82 -5.21 10.76 0.82
N LYS A 83 -5.63 11.93 1.31
CA LYS A 83 -5.97 13.08 0.49
C LYS A 83 -5.09 14.27 0.85
N PRO A 84 -4.00 14.54 0.12
CA PRO A 84 -3.18 15.73 0.35
C PRO A 84 -4.04 16.99 0.12
N THR A 85 -3.80 18.00 0.94
CA THR A 85 -4.41 19.32 0.74
C THR A 85 -3.87 19.91 -0.55
N ARG A 86 -4.74 20.15 -1.53
CA ARG A 86 -4.34 20.79 -2.79
C ARG A 86 -3.92 22.24 -2.52
N PRO A 87 -2.78 22.71 -3.04
CA PRO A 87 -2.40 24.12 -2.96
C PRO A 87 -3.52 25.04 -3.48
N PRO A 88 -3.73 26.24 -2.89
CA PRO A 88 -4.79 27.16 -3.31
C PRO A 88 -4.78 27.47 -4.82
N LEU A 89 -3.60 27.51 -5.44
CA LEU A 89 -3.45 27.74 -6.88
C LEU A 89 -4.16 26.68 -7.73
N LEU A 90 -4.15 25.41 -7.30
CA LEU A 90 -4.85 24.32 -8.00
C LEU A 90 -6.37 24.32 -7.76
N GLN A 91 -6.89 25.28 -6.98
CA GLN A 91 -8.32 25.40 -6.66
C GLN A 91 -8.97 26.62 -7.33
N VAL A 92 -8.21 27.45 -8.06
CA VAL A 92 -8.69 28.73 -8.61
C VAL A 92 -9.66 28.53 -9.77
N CYS A 93 -9.23 27.88 -10.85
CA CYS A 93 -10.07 27.56 -12.00
C CYS A 93 -9.58 26.30 -12.70
N GLN A 94 -10.48 25.62 -13.43
CA GLN A 94 -10.19 24.34 -14.08
C GLN A 94 -8.96 24.41 -15.01
N GLN A 95 -8.80 25.49 -15.77
CA GLN A 95 -7.66 25.64 -16.70
C GLN A 95 -6.33 25.69 -15.95
N ILE A 96 -6.22 26.46 -14.86
CA ILE A 96 -5.00 26.50 -14.04
C ILE A 96 -4.77 25.13 -13.39
N THR A 97 -5.82 24.49 -12.89
CA THR A 97 -5.73 23.13 -12.33
C THR A 97 -5.17 22.16 -13.37
N ASP A 98 -5.70 22.15 -14.60
CA ASP A 98 -5.27 21.22 -15.65
C ASP A 98 -3.82 21.45 -16.07
N ASP A 99 -3.41 22.72 -16.24
CA ASP A 99 -2.05 23.10 -16.63
C ASP A 99 -1.03 22.78 -15.50
N ALA A 100 -1.37 23.08 -14.25
CA ALA A 100 -0.41 23.11 -13.15
C ALA A 100 -0.36 21.83 -12.30
N THR A 101 -1.37 20.96 -12.38
CA THR A 101 -1.42 19.75 -11.53
C THR A 101 -0.27 18.78 -11.84
N LEU A 102 0.11 18.63 -13.11
CA LEU A 102 1.24 17.78 -13.48
C LEU A 102 2.57 18.33 -12.94
N LEU A 103 2.76 19.65 -12.95
CA LEU A 103 3.93 20.30 -12.37
C LEU A 103 3.97 20.08 -10.85
N TYR A 104 2.85 20.23 -10.16
CA TYR A 104 2.77 19.95 -8.72
C TYR A 104 3.21 18.52 -8.40
N TYR A 105 2.70 17.51 -9.10
CA TYR A 105 3.08 16.13 -8.79
C TYR A 105 4.50 15.78 -9.24
N SER A 106 5.02 16.38 -10.31
CA SER A 106 6.35 16.04 -10.84
C SER A 106 7.51 16.76 -10.17
N CYS A 107 7.29 17.99 -9.69
CA CYS A 107 8.35 18.79 -9.07
C CYS A 107 8.48 18.56 -7.55
N ASN A 108 7.51 17.90 -6.91
CA ASN A 108 7.50 17.72 -5.46
C ASN A 108 7.85 16.30 -5.04
N SER A 109 8.41 16.19 -3.83
CA SER A 109 8.61 14.93 -3.14
C SER A 109 7.50 14.69 -2.13
N PHE A 110 7.06 13.43 -2.02
CA PHE A 110 5.97 13.04 -1.12
C PHE A 110 6.49 12.06 -0.07
N ASN A 111 6.00 12.17 1.17
CA ASN A 111 6.23 11.18 2.21
C ASN A 111 4.90 10.60 2.67
N ILE A 112 4.85 9.29 2.77
CA ILE A 112 3.71 8.57 3.29
C ILE A 112 4.14 7.62 4.39
N SER A 113 3.46 7.74 5.54
CA SER A 113 3.49 6.70 6.55
C SER A 113 2.68 5.49 6.07
N ALA A 114 3.35 4.35 5.91
CA ALA A 114 2.77 3.09 5.50
C ALA A 114 1.70 2.60 6.47
N GLY A 115 1.73 3.05 7.74
CA GLY A 115 0.96 2.47 8.83
C GLY A 115 0.93 0.94 8.77
N LYS A 116 -0.20 0.33 9.12
CA LYS A 116 -0.42 -1.09 8.85
C LYS A 116 -0.76 -1.29 7.37
N ARG A 117 0.07 -2.05 6.64
CA ARG A 117 -0.21 -2.61 5.30
C ARG A 117 -0.43 -1.58 4.18
N LEU A 118 0.27 -0.44 4.22
CA LEU A 118 0.15 0.60 3.18
C LEU A 118 -1.31 1.07 2.97
N LYS A 119 -2.13 1.05 4.03
CA LYS A 119 -3.57 1.34 3.95
C LYS A 119 -3.87 2.74 3.41
N ILE A 120 -2.99 3.71 3.68
CA ILE A 120 -3.12 5.10 3.24
C ILE A 120 -2.65 5.24 1.79
N PHE A 121 -1.67 4.43 1.39
CA PHE A 121 -1.03 4.51 0.07
C PHE A 121 -2.01 4.18 -1.04
N ARG A 122 -2.81 3.13 -0.86
CA ARG A 122 -3.79 2.71 -1.86
C ARG A 122 -4.83 3.81 -2.18
N PRO A 123 -5.61 4.35 -1.21
CA PRO A 123 -6.59 5.39 -1.49
C PRO A 123 -5.98 6.63 -2.14
N TRP A 124 -4.77 7.01 -1.72
CA TRP A 124 -4.09 8.16 -2.31
C TRP A 124 -3.75 7.92 -3.78
N ILE A 125 -3.02 6.85 -4.10
CA ILE A 125 -2.64 6.58 -5.50
C ILE A 125 -3.87 6.35 -6.39
N LEU A 126 -4.92 5.71 -5.88
CA LEU A 126 -6.18 5.54 -6.62
C LEU A 126 -6.97 6.83 -6.79
N SER A 127 -6.71 7.86 -5.99
CA SER A 127 -7.32 9.19 -6.16
C SER A 127 -6.64 10.02 -7.23
N LEU A 128 -5.42 9.64 -7.64
CA LEU A 128 -4.68 10.30 -8.71
C LEU A 128 -5.18 9.84 -10.07
N GLU A 129 -5.22 10.74 -11.04
CA GLU A 129 -5.45 10.40 -12.44
C GLU A 129 -4.23 9.66 -13.04
N GLU A 130 -4.42 8.95 -14.15
CA GLU A 130 -3.34 8.17 -14.76
C GLU A 130 -2.12 9.05 -15.15
N LYS A 131 -2.36 10.25 -15.69
CA LYS A 131 -1.30 11.20 -16.03
C LYS A 131 -0.53 11.69 -14.80
N GLU A 132 -1.22 11.88 -13.68
CA GLU A 132 -0.63 12.30 -12.41
C GLU A 132 0.26 11.19 -11.82
N ARG A 133 -0.19 9.93 -11.90
CA ARG A 133 0.59 8.77 -11.44
C ARG A 133 1.90 8.59 -12.21
N LYS A 134 1.86 8.81 -13.53
CA LYS A 134 3.04 8.72 -14.41
C LYS A 134 4.05 9.83 -14.17
N CYS A 135 3.59 11.02 -13.78
CA CYS A 135 4.47 12.15 -13.53
C CYS A 135 4.83 12.32 -12.06
N LEU A 136 4.25 11.54 -11.13
CA LEU A 136 4.46 11.63 -9.69
C LEU A 136 5.95 11.61 -9.35
N GLY A 137 6.44 12.60 -8.61
CA GLY A 137 7.83 12.71 -8.20
C GLY A 137 8.24 11.61 -7.20
N PRO A 138 9.40 11.77 -6.54
CA PRO A 138 9.86 10.82 -5.53
C PRO A 138 8.83 10.64 -4.41
N VAL A 139 8.49 9.39 -4.10
CA VAL A 139 7.61 9.02 -3.00
C VAL A 139 8.41 8.22 -1.98
N THR A 140 8.62 8.81 -0.82
CA THR A 140 9.22 8.13 0.32
C THR A 140 8.13 7.46 1.14
N VAL A 141 8.26 6.15 1.34
CA VAL A 141 7.36 5.35 2.16
C VAL A 141 8.09 5.00 3.45
N THR A 142 7.64 5.58 4.54
CA THR A 142 8.13 5.27 5.90
C THR A 142 7.20 4.26 6.55
N ARG A 143 7.68 3.44 7.49
CA ARG A 143 6.81 2.54 8.26
C ARG A 143 6.75 3.00 9.71
N ASP A 144 5.55 3.33 10.14
CA ASP A 144 5.26 3.52 11.56
C ASP A 144 4.89 2.16 12.14
N VAL A 145 5.78 1.59 12.96
CA VAL A 145 5.42 0.43 13.77
C VAL A 145 4.38 0.90 14.76
N SER A 146 3.22 0.24 14.74
CA SER A 146 2.17 0.52 15.71
C SER A 146 2.74 0.32 17.12
N GLY A 147 2.56 1.30 18.01
CA GLY A 147 2.97 1.17 19.41
C GLY A 147 2.47 -0.14 20.03
N LYS A 148 1.29 -0.64 19.66
CA LYS A 148 0.80 -1.97 20.09
C LYS A 148 1.68 -3.13 19.63
N THR A 149 2.16 -3.10 18.39
CA THR A 149 3.08 -4.13 17.88
C THR A 149 4.43 -4.02 18.58
N ALA A 150 4.92 -2.80 18.78
CA ALA A 150 6.16 -2.55 19.50
C ALA A 150 6.07 -3.05 20.95
N THR A 151 5.01 -2.66 21.69
CA THR A 151 4.74 -3.11 23.06
C THR A 151 4.60 -4.61 23.13
N MET A 152 3.83 -5.23 22.21
CA MET A 152 3.70 -6.68 22.19
C MET A 152 5.05 -7.37 22.01
N VAL A 153 5.91 -6.89 21.12
CA VAL A 153 7.26 -7.47 20.91
C VAL A 153 8.19 -7.17 22.09
N ALA A 154 8.04 -6.02 22.75
CA ALA A 154 8.79 -5.68 23.96
C ALA A 154 8.40 -6.60 25.14
N GLU A 155 7.10 -6.76 25.41
CA GLU A 155 6.55 -7.72 26.38
C GLU A 155 6.98 -9.16 26.05
N LEU A 156 7.05 -9.47 24.77
CA LEU A 156 7.57 -10.74 24.31
C LEU A 156 9.04 -10.95 24.68
N THR A 157 9.83 -9.89 24.51
CA THR A 157 11.26 -9.91 24.73
C THR A 157 11.56 -10.06 26.23
N THR A 158 10.78 -9.40 27.09
CA THR A 158 10.87 -9.58 28.54
C THR A 158 10.41 -10.97 28.95
N ALA A 159 9.33 -11.50 28.37
CA ALA A 159 8.89 -12.88 28.61
C ALA A 159 9.94 -13.92 28.19
N ILE A 160 10.62 -13.70 27.05
CA ILE A 160 11.74 -14.53 26.59
C ILE A 160 12.88 -14.49 27.60
N GLN A 161 13.26 -13.31 28.11
CA GLN A 161 14.31 -13.17 29.11
C GLN A 161 13.99 -13.90 30.42
N GLN A 162 12.73 -13.91 30.84
CA GLN A 162 12.28 -14.55 32.08
C GLN A 162 12.04 -16.06 31.94
N THR A 163 11.85 -16.55 30.72
CA THR A 163 11.51 -17.96 30.47
C THR A 163 12.77 -18.75 30.14
N GLU A 164 13.19 -19.66 31.02
CA GLU A 164 14.31 -20.59 30.74
C GLU A 164 13.95 -21.66 29.68
N ASN A 165 12.65 -21.84 29.41
CA ASN A 165 12.15 -22.81 28.45
C ASN A 165 12.34 -22.32 26.99
N ARG A 166 13.34 -22.90 26.31
CA ARG A 166 13.66 -22.62 24.89
C ARG A 166 12.52 -22.88 23.91
N GLU A 167 11.66 -23.86 24.16
CA GLU A 167 10.54 -24.18 23.26
C GLU A 167 9.51 -23.04 23.27
N LYS A 168 9.18 -22.52 24.45
CA LYS A 168 8.29 -21.35 24.59
C LYS A 168 8.87 -20.12 23.91
N GLN A 169 10.17 -19.87 24.03
CA GLN A 169 10.84 -18.78 23.33
C GLN A 169 10.72 -18.92 21.80
N ALA A 170 10.89 -20.13 21.28
CA ALA A 170 10.81 -20.41 19.85
C ALA A 170 9.39 -20.21 19.30
N GLU A 171 8.36 -20.70 19.98
CA GLU A 171 6.94 -20.51 19.62
C GLU A 171 6.60 -19.02 19.51
N VAL A 172 7.00 -18.29 20.53
CA VAL A 172 6.81 -16.86 20.68
C VAL A 172 7.47 -16.06 19.55
N LEU A 173 8.73 -16.37 19.20
CA LEU A 173 9.40 -15.79 18.04
C LEU A 173 8.72 -16.16 16.71
N GLY A 174 8.14 -17.36 16.63
CA GLY A 174 7.34 -17.81 15.48
C GLY A 174 6.15 -16.89 15.20
N VAL A 175 5.42 -16.49 16.24
CA VAL A 175 4.26 -15.58 16.11
C VAL A 175 4.67 -14.21 15.56
N VAL A 176 5.78 -13.64 16.03
CA VAL A 176 6.28 -12.34 15.53
C VAL A 176 6.69 -12.45 14.07
N ARG A 177 7.47 -13.49 13.74
CA ARG A 177 7.91 -13.73 12.35
C ARG A 177 6.73 -13.89 11.40
N GLN A 178 5.71 -14.65 11.81
CA GLN A 178 4.51 -14.85 11.01
C GLN A 178 3.78 -13.54 10.73
N ARG A 179 3.58 -12.69 11.75
CA ARG A 179 2.92 -11.39 11.56
C ARG A 179 3.72 -10.44 10.67
N GLU A 180 5.03 -10.39 10.86
CA GLU A 180 5.90 -9.57 9.99
C GLU A 180 5.84 -10.07 8.55
N LEU A 181 5.87 -11.39 8.33
CA LEU A 181 5.73 -11.99 7.01
C LEU A 181 4.40 -11.60 6.35
N GLU A 182 3.29 -11.64 7.10
CA GLU A 182 1.98 -11.23 6.60
C GLU A 182 1.91 -9.74 6.21
N ASP A 183 2.46 -8.86 7.05
CA ASP A 183 2.46 -7.42 6.78
C ASP A 183 3.38 -7.06 5.60
N VAL A 184 4.52 -7.73 5.51
CA VAL A 184 5.45 -7.65 4.40
C VAL A 184 4.78 -8.15 3.10
N HIS A 185 4.11 -9.30 3.13
CA HIS A 185 3.40 -9.86 1.99
C HIS A 185 2.27 -8.93 1.52
N ALA A 186 1.49 -8.39 2.45
CA ALA A 186 0.44 -7.42 2.15
C ALA A 186 1.02 -6.14 1.52
N SER A 187 2.14 -5.63 2.04
CA SER A 187 2.81 -4.44 1.51
C SER A 187 3.31 -4.67 0.08
N HIS A 188 3.90 -5.83 -0.18
CA HIS A 188 4.33 -6.23 -1.52
C HIS A 188 3.16 -6.35 -2.49
N GLN A 189 2.05 -6.99 -2.09
CA GLN A 189 0.84 -7.08 -2.93
C GLN A 189 0.32 -5.70 -3.31
N VAL A 190 0.27 -4.76 -2.36
CA VAL A 190 -0.15 -3.38 -2.62
C VAL A 190 0.79 -2.70 -3.62
N LEU A 191 2.10 -2.77 -3.39
CA LEU A 191 3.08 -2.14 -4.29
C LEU A 191 3.00 -2.71 -5.71
N THR A 192 2.90 -4.04 -5.84
CA THR A 192 2.76 -4.71 -7.14
C THR A 192 1.48 -4.27 -7.84
N ALA A 193 0.35 -4.24 -7.14
CA ALA A 193 -0.92 -3.80 -7.72
C ALA A 193 -0.90 -2.31 -8.11
N LEU A 194 -0.23 -1.45 -7.35
CA LEU A 194 -0.08 -0.04 -7.71
C LEU A 194 0.86 0.17 -8.90
N SER A 195 1.93 -0.63 -9.01
CA SER A 195 2.82 -0.60 -10.17
C SER A 195 2.06 -0.96 -11.45
N VAL A 196 1.18 -1.95 -11.36
CA VAL A 196 0.27 -2.36 -12.44
C VAL A 196 -0.73 -1.26 -12.81
N LEU A 197 -1.05 -0.33 -11.91
CA LEU A 197 -1.92 0.82 -12.15
C LEU A 197 -1.19 2.07 -12.66
N GLY A 198 0.10 1.95 -12.96
CA GLY A 198 0.92 3.02 -13.55
C GLY A 198 1.71 3.84 -12.55
N LEU A 199 1.85 3.38 -11.30
CA LEU A 199 2.87 3.91 -10.40
C LEU A 199 4.24 3.42 -10.85
N ASP A 200 5.18 4.34 -11.02
CA ASP A 200 6.57 3.99 -11.32
C ASP A 200 7.28 3.49 -10.05
N PRO A 201 7.66 2.19 -9.98
CA PRO A 201 8.35 1.65 -8.81
C PRO A 201 9.71 2.32 -8.58
N GLU A 202 10.38 2.87 -9.60
CA GLU A 202 11.68 3.54 -9.43
C GLU A 202 11.58 4.76 -8.52
N ARG A 203 10.44 5.46 -8.56
CA ARG A 203 10.17 6.66 -7.78
C ARG A 203 9.75 6.39 -6.34
N VAL A 204 9.46 5.13 -6.00
CA VAL A 204 9.08 4.74 -4.64
C VAL A 204 10.32 4.36 -3.84
N HIS A 205 10.68 5.18 -2.86
CA HIS A 205 11.78 4.95 -1.95
C HIS A 205 11.24 4.41 -0.62
N PHE A 206 11.92 3.41 -0.06
CA PHE A 206 11.63 2.91 1.28
C PHE A 206 12.76 3.35 2.17
N ASP A 207 12.46 4.30 3.06
CA ASP A 207 13.46 4.85 3.96
C ASP A 207 13.28 4.29 5.37
N PRO A 208 14.38 3.82 5.99
CA PRO A 208 14.34 3.50 7.39
C PRO A 208 14.08 4.81 8.16
N PRO A 209 13.38 4.78 9.30
CA PRO A 209 13.15 5.99 10.08
C PRO A 209 14.48 6.70 10.40
N PRO A 210 14.51 8.02 10.58
CA PRO A 210 15.72 8.68 11.05
C PRO A 210 16.13 8.11 12.42
N GLY A 211 17.43 7.89 12.65
CA GLY A 211 17.93 7.44 13.96
C GLY A 211 19.19 6.58 13.91
N PRO A 212 19.80 6.32 15.08
CA PRO A 212 20.99 5.49 15.22
C PRO A 212 20.78 4.10 14.61
N ASP A 213 21.87 3.51 14.12
CA ASP A 213 21.82 2.14 13.63
C ASP A 213 21.59 1.15 14.80
N ALA A 214 21.18 -0.07 14.48
CA ALA A 214 20.87 -1.09 15.48
C ALA A 214 22.05 -1.34 16.45
N ARG A 215 23.30 -1.24 15.96
CA ARG A 215 24.51 -1.44 16.76
C ARG A 215 24.73 -0.32 17.78
N THR A 216 24.53 0.92 17.35
CA THR A 216 24.61 2.11 18.21
C THR A 216 23.52 2.05 19.28
N MET A 217 22.31 1.60 18.93
CA MET A 217 21.24 1.41 19.90
C MET A 217 21.57 0.34 20.95
N ILE A 218 22.13 -0.81 20.54
CA ILE A 218 22.60 -1.85 21.47
C ILE A 218 23.66 -1.29 22.42
N ALA A 219 24.64 -0.53 21.90
CA ALA A 219 25.69 0.06 22.72
C ALA A 219 25.12 1.05 23.77
N GLN A 220 24.07 1.79 23.41
CA GLN A 220 23.38 2.72 24.31
C GLN A 220 22.52 2.04 25.38
N MET A 221 22.19 0.76 25.24
CA MET A 221 21.39 0.02 26.23
C MET A 221 22.17 -0.44 27.46
N PHE A 222 23.47 -0.76 27.30
CA PHE A 222 24.30 -1.32 28.38
C PHE A 222 24.38 -0.47 29.67
N PRO A 223 24.40 0.87 29.63
CA PRO A 223 24.49 1.69 30.85
C PRO A 223 23.12 2.13 31.43
N LEU A 224 21.99 1.69 30.88
CA LEU A 224 20.67 2.22 31.28
C LEU A 224 20.12 1.55 32.55
N GLN A 225 19.43 2.35 33.37
CA GLN A 225 18.57 1.82 34.45
C GLN A 225 17.39 1.03 33.87
N VAL A 226 16.84 0.10 34.64
CA VAL A 226 15.78 -0.84 34.22
C VAL A 226 14.60 -0.12 33.53
N GLU A 227 14.13 0.99 34.07
CA GLU A 227 13.00 1.75 33.50
C GLU A 227 13.32 2.39 32.14
N LYS A 228 14.57 2.83 31.93
CA LYS A 228 15.02 3.39 30.65
C LYS A 228 15.36 2.29 29.63
N LEU A 229 15.59 1.07 30.11
CA LEU A 229 15.87 -0.09 29.27
C LEU A 229 14.64 -0.48 28.46
N ASP A 230 13.44 -0.44 29.05
CA ASP A 230 12.19 -0.77 28.36
C ASP A 230 11.91 0.17 27.19
N GLU A 231 12.08 1.48 27.39
CA GLU A 231 11.89 2.48 26.32
C GLU A 231 12.96 2.32 25.22
N ALA A 232 14.22 2.10 25.61
CA ALA A 232 15.29 1.86 24.63
C ALA A 232 15.05 0.58 23.83
N LEU A 233 14.56 -0.48 24.48
CA LEU A 233 14.25 -1.77 23.87
C LEU A 233 13.08 -1.65 22.90
N LEU A 234 12.04 -0.89 23.26
CA LEU A 234 10.93 -0.58 22.38
C LEU A 234 11.42 0.12 21.11
N ARG A 235 12.21 1.20 21.25
CA ARG A 235 12.75 1.94 20.10
C ARG A 235 13.65 1.05 19.22
N TYR A 236 14.45 0.18 19.82
CA TYR A 236 15.32 -0.75 19.08
C TYR A 236 14.53 -1.78 18.28
N VAL A 237 13.49 -2.36 18.90
CA VAL A 237 12.59 -3.29 18.23
C VAL A 237 11.89 -2.60 17.06
N GLU A 238 11.34 -1.40 17.26
CA GLU A 238 10.73 -0.61 16.18
C GLU A 238 11.72 -0.39 15.03
N ARG A 239 12.96 -0.02 15.36
CA ARG A 239 14.05 0.18 14.39
C ARG A 239 14.35 -1.08 13.59
N LEU A 240 14.46 -2.22 14.27
CA LEU A 240 14.78 -3.51 13.67
C LEU A 240 13.66 -3.98 12.73
N LEU A 241 12.41 -3.91 13.17
CA LEU A 241 11.24 -4.28 12.35
C LEU A 241 11.10 -3.39 11.11
N ASN A 242 11.38 -2.09 11.26
CA ASN A 242 11.41 -1.17 10.13
C ASN A 242 12.55 -1.46 9.16
N GLY A 243 13.76 -1.74 9.66
CA GLY A 243 14.90 -2.12 8.82
C GLY A 243 14.61 -3.37 7.99
N LEU A 244 14.10 -4.43 8.63
CA LEU A 244 13.75 -5.67 7.94
C LEU A 244 12.68 -5.47 6.85
N TRP A 245 11.66 -4.66 7.15
CA TRP A 245 10.62 -4.33 6.18
C TRP A 245 11.17 -3.52 5.00
N VAL A 246 12.00 -2.50 5.25
CA VAL A 246 12.65 -1.69 4.21
C VAL A 246 13.53 -2.58 3.31
N ASP A 247 14.36 -3.44 3.90
CA ASP A 247 15.24 -4.33 3.14
C ASP A 247 14.45 -5.34 2.29
N PHE A 248 13.34 -5.83 2.81
CA PHE A 248 12.44 -6.68 2.03
C PHE A 248 11.81 -5.90 0.87
N MET A 249 11.25 -4.72 1.14
CA MET A 249 10.59 -3.92 0.11
C MET A 249 11.56 -3.48 -0.99
N ARG A 250 12.81 -3.12 -0.64
CA ARG A 250 13.88 -2.81 -1.59
C ARG A 250 14.24 -4.02 -2.47
N ARG A 251 14.41 -5.21 -1.89
CA ARG A 251 14.68 -6.45 -2.66
C ARG A 251 13.54 -6.78 -3.62
N ASN A 252 12.29 -6.64 -3.18
CA ASN A 252 11.14 -6.91 -4.04
C ASN A 252 10.97 -5.87 -5.14
N LYS A 253 11.22 -4.59 -4.84
CA LYS A 253 11.29 -3.51 -5.84
C LYS A 253 12.37 -3.82 -6.87
N ALA A 254 13.57 -4.24 -6.46
CA ALA A 254 14.64 -4.63 -7.38
C ALA A 254 14.20 -5.79 -8.29
N GLY A 255 13.48 -6.78 -7.73
CA GLY A 255 12.81 -7.79 -8.53
C GLY A 255 11.86 -7.19 -9.56
N LEU A 256 10.99 -6.24 -9.17
CA LEU A 256 10.00 -5.60 -10.05
C LEU A 256 10.66 -4.90 -11.24
N LEU A 257 11.80 -4.25 -10.98
CA LEU A 257 12.59 -3.55 -11.99
C LEU A 257 13.37 -4.50 -12.90
N SER A 258 13.88 -5.62 -12.36
CA SER A 258 14.67 -6.58 -13.13
C SER A 258 13.89 -7.32 -14.22
N GLY A 259 12.54 -7.22 -14.21
CA GLY A 259 11.68 -7.94 -15.15
C GLY A 259 11.66 -9.47 -14.96
N ASN A 260 12.48 -10.00 -14.04
CA ASN A 260 12.78 -11.42 -13.88
C ASN A 260 11.79 -12.15 -12.96
N HIS A 261 10.54 -11.66 -12.89
CA HIS A 261 9.51 -12.25 -12.06
C HIS A 261 8.83 -13.42 -12.76
N ASP A 262 8.68 -14.50 -12.03
CA ASP A 262 7.92 -15.68 -12.43
C ASP A 262 6.53 -15.24 -12.95
N SER A 263 6.25 -15.55 -14.22
CA SER A 263 5.17 -14.97 -15.03
C SER A 263 3.76 -15.34 -14.56
N SER A 264 3.65 -16.19 -13.54
CA SER A 264 2.39 -16.79 -13.08
C SER A 264 1.42 -15.81 -12.39
N VAL A 265 1.84 -14.58 -12.06
CA VAL A 265 0.98 -13.62 -11.33
C VAL A 265 0.93 -12.22 -11.93
N ARG A 266 1.45 -12.01 -13.14
CA ARG A 266 1.24 -10.74 -13.86
C ARG A 266 -0.10 -10.78 -14.60
N LEU A 267 -1.07 -9.99 -14.14
CA LEU A 267 -1.91 -9.29 -15.11
C LEU A 267 -0.95 -8.38 -15.88
N SER A 268 -0.75 -8.65 -17.16
CA SER A 268 0.04 -7.78 -18.01
C SER A 268 -0.62 -6.39 -18.06
N CYS A 269 0.13 -5.36 -18.45
CA CYS A 269 -0.48 -4.05 -18.74
C CYS A 269 -1.65 -4.19 -19.73
N GLU A 270 -1.59 -5.18 -20.63
CA GLU A 270 -2.66 -5.54 -21.56
C GLU A 270 -3.89 -6.11 -20.83
N SER A 271 -3.73 -6.92 -19.80
CA SER A 271 -4.86 -7.41 -19.00
C SER A 271 -5.57 -6.27 -18.25
N VAL A 272 -4.81 -5.29 -17.74
CA VAL A 272 -5.41 -4.08 -17.12
C VAL A 272 -6.13 -3.23 -18.16
N ALA A 273 -5.51 -3.03 -19.33
CA ALA A 273 -6.15 -2.32 -20.44
C ALA A 273 -7.44 -3.03 -20.88
N GLY A 274 -7.43 -4.37 -20.94
CA GLY A 274 -8.60 -5.21 -21.21
C GLY A 274 -9.71 -4.97 -20.18
N LEU A 275 -9.39 -5.05 -18.88
CA LEU A 275 -10.37 -4.77 -17.82
C LEU A 275 -10.92 -3.34 -17.89
N ARG A 276 -10.09 -2.34 -18.22
CA ARG A 276 -10.58 -0.96 -18.43
C ARG A 276 -11.51 -0.86 -19.63
N SER A 277 -11.20 -1.56 -20.73
CA SER A 277 -12.06 -1.62 -21.92
C SER A 277 -13.40 -2.31 -21.64
N GLU A 278 -13.43 -3.22 -20.67
CA GLU A 278 -14.65 -3.86 -20.15
C GLU A 278 -15.43 -2.98 -19.15
N GLY A 279 -14.93 -1.77 -18.85
CA GLY A 279 -15.59 -0.81 -17.96
C GLY A 279 -15.27 -0.97 -16.47
N TYR A 280 -14.29 -1.80 -16.10
CA TYR A 280 -13.86 -1.90 -14.71
C TYR A 280 -13.12 -0.63 -14.27
N THR A 281 -13.44 -0.17 -13.06
CA THR A 281 -12.72 0.90 -12.39
C THR A 281 -11.37 0.41 -11.85
N ASP A 282 -10.39 1.31 -11.71
CA ASP A 282 -9.09 0.98 -11.10
C ASP A 282 -9.24 0.35 -9.71
N ARG A 283 -10.28 0.75 -8.95
CA ARG A 283 -10.61 0.17 -7.64
C ARG A 283 -11.00 -1.30 -7.73
N GLU A 284 -11.77 -1.69 -8.74
CA GLU A 284 -12.20 -3.07 -8.97
C GLU A 284 -11.06 -3.92 -9.51
N ILE A 285 -10.26 -3.38 -10.44
CA ILE A 285 -9.05 -4.03 -10.96
C ILE A 285 -8.09 -4.33 -9.81
N PHE A 286 -7.83 -3.35 -8.94
CA PHE A 286 -7.03 -3.55 -7.74
C PHE A 286 -7.62 -4.61 -6.81
N GLY A 287 -8.95 -4.61 -6.65
CA GLY A 287 -9.66 -5.62 -5.85
C GLY A 287 -9.42 -7.03 -6.37
N ARG A 288 -9.48 -7.23 -7.69
CA ARG A 288 -9.17 -8.52 -8.33
C ARG A 288 -7.70 -8.92 -8.11
N LEU A 289 -6.77 -7.98 -8.30
CA LEU A 289 -5.33 -8.21 -8.10
C LEU A 289 -4.97 -8.65 -6.68
N THR A 290 -5.62 -8.06 -5.67
CA THR A 290 -5.31 -8.33 -4.26
C THR A 290 -6.11 -9.50 -3.66
N ARG A 291 -7.27 -9.85 -4.23
CA ARG A 291 -8.11 -10.95 -3.72
C ARG A 291 -7.64 -12.32 -4.22
N VAL A 292 -7.20 -12.42 -5.48
CA VAL A 292 -6.77 -13.69 -6.11
C VAL A 292 -5.65 -14.39 -5.33
N ARG A 293 -4.84 -13.67 -4.55
CA ARG A 293 -3.78 -14.29 -3.72
C ARG A 293 -4.22 -14.80 -2.36
N ARG A 294 -5.41 -14.46 -1.84
CA ARG A 294 -5.87 -15.00 -0.55
C ARG A 294 -6.48 -16.39 -0.67
N GLU A 295 -6.98 -16.74 -1.85
CA GLU A 295 -7.75 -17.99 -2.06
C GLU A 295 -6.86 -19.15 -2.56
N GLY A 296 -5.53 -18.95 -2.68
CA GLY A 296 -4.58 -19.96 -3.19
C GLY A 296 -3.34 -20.20 -2.32
N VAL A 297 -3.37 -19.83 -1.03
CA VAL A 297 -2.26 -20.05 -0.06
C VAL A 297 -2.74 -20.91 1.12
N GLU A 298 -3.72 -21.79 0.89
CA GLU A 298 -4.01 -22.91 1.79
C GLU A 298 -3.23 -24.17 1.37
#